data_AF-A0A357HE82-F1
#
_entry.id   AF-A0A357HE82-F1
#
_cell.length_a   1.000
_cell.length_b   1.000
_cell.length_c   1.000
_cell.angle_alpha   90.00
_cell.angle_beta   90.00
_cell.angle_gamma   90.00
#
_symmetry.space_group_name_H-M   'P 1'
#
loop_
_entity.id
_entity.type
_entity.pdbx_description
1 polymer ?
#
loop_
_entity_poly.entity_id
_entity_poly.type
_entity_poly.pdbx_seq_one_letter_code
_entity_poly.pdbx_strand_id
1 'polypeptide(L)'
;MYIGACDFQNPSDFETPTWFIDLKIPLVQEKYTLDGIVDNKQIFSTDDSLGMQLIFEDTLPKTSIDASYLEVDVGAEIEYEGTPQTAPSLTVIVDTTIDVTIPFTPGLLTDINGIPFTIPPTDDQQIFASTWNDILAVFDTTFPAVEIPLPSIDESELPEFITEVSGVMIQADGSSDSSFFFSSITNDGMLTDITNARFSMITGSSVSPDTLADHEQSAVAKDSIFSSSTSIGDQKLKDAIRILFDFDVAAHTNETDTLTINAGDLIQVNFAIRIRIAGVDEAVVEIAEYDMPTELDPVTFPSTVEIYSGI
;
A
#
# COMPACT_ATOMS: atom_id res chain seq x y z
N MET A 1 6.71 -35.05 -32.70
CA MET A 1 5.94 -34.97 -33.95
C MET A 1 6.08 -33.56 -34.50
N TYR A 2 6.27 -33.44 -35.81
CA TYR A 2 6.64 -32.25 -36.61
C TYR A 2 8.10 -31.78 -36.52
N ILE A 3 8.89 -32.36 -37.40
CA ILE A 3 10.08 -31.74 -38.00
C ILE A 3 9.52 -30.80 -39.08
N GLY A 4 9.53 -29.49 -38.84
CA GLY A 4 9.09 -28.47 -39.80
C GLY A 4 10.31 -27.89 -40.51
N ALA A 5 10.51 -28.30 -41.76
CA ALA A 5 11.57 -27.81 -42.62
C ALA A 5 11.45 -26.29 -42.84
N CYS A 6 12.53 -25.55 -42.62
CA CYS A 6 12.68 -24.24 -43.24
C CYS A 6 13.00 -24.45 -44.72
N ASP A 7 12.06 -24.01 -45.54
CA ASP A 7 12.05 -24.01 -47.00
C ASP A 7 13.18 -23.14 -47.56
N PHE A 8 14.36 -23.73 -47.74
CA PHE A 8 15.35 -23.15 -48.65
C PHE A 8 14.86 -23.46 -50.07
N GLN A 9 14.29 -22.43 -50.70
CA GLN A 9 13.99 -22.41 -52.13
C GLN A 9 15.21 -22.94 -52.90
N ASN A 10 14.98 -23.89 -53.81
CA ASN A 10 16.03 -24.55 -54.56
C ASN A 10 16.81 -23.47 -55.34
N PRO A 11 18.15 -23.42 -55.26
CA PRO A 11 18.97 -22.41 -55.96
C PRO A 11 18.83 -22.43 -57.50
N SER A 12 18.08 -23.39 -58.04
CA SER A 12 17.69 -23.48 -59.45
C SER A 12 16.70 -22.38 -59.89
N ASP A 13 16.02 -21.71 -58.95
CA ASP A 13 15.01 -20.66 -59.22
C ASP A 13 15.59 -19.22 -59.17
N PHE A 14 16.92 -19.07 -59.12
CA PHE A 14 17.55 -17.75 -59.17
C PHE A 14 17.44 -17.15 -60.58
N GLU A 15 16.47 -16.27 -60.79
CA GLU A 15 16.42 -15.41 -61.97
C GLU A 15 17.44 -14.27 -61.83
N THR A 16 18.29 -14.09 -62.84
CA THR A 16 19.23 -12.97 -62.85
C THR A 16 18.45 -11.66 -62.91
N PRO A 17 18.66 -10.73 -61.96
CA PRO A 17 17.90 -9.49 -61.93
C PRO A 17 18.24 -8.65 -63.17
N THR A 18 17.22 -8.28 -63.95
CA THR A 18 17.35 -7.34 -65.06
C THR A 18 17.14 -5.93 -64.53
N TRP A 19 18.19 -5.11 -64.57
CA TRP A 19 18.14 -3.71 -64.14
C TRP A 19 18.13 -2.77 -65.34
N PHE A 20 17.25 -1.78 -65.33
CA PHE A 20 17.18 -0.71 -66.32
C PHE A 20 17.88 0.53 -65.75
N ILE A 21 18.98 0.96 -66.39
CA ILE A 21 19.65 2.23 -66.04
C ILE A 21 19.30 3.27 -67.09
N ASP A 22 18.66 4.36 -66.65
CA ASP A 22 18.40 5.52 -67.48
C ASP A 22 19.67 6.38 -67.60
N LEU A 23 20.33 6.32 -68.76
CA LEU A 23 21.40 7.26 -69.11
C LEU A 23 20.81 8.55 -69.71
N LYS A 24 20.96 9.67 -69.00
CA LYS A 24 20.66 11.01 -69.54
C LYS A 24 21.88 11.57 -70.27
N ILE A 25 21.90 11.42 -71.58
CA ILE A 25 22.91 12.05 -72.45
C ILE A 25 22.38 13.42 -72.89
N PRO A 26 23.11 14.53 -72.67
CA PRO A 26 22.67 15.85 -73.12
C PRO A 26 22.56 15.89 -74.64
N LEU A 27 21.40 16.32 -75.15
CA LEU A 27 21.14 16.48 -76.58
C LEU A 27 21.82 17.75 -77.13
N VAL A 28 23.14 17.70 -77.27
CA VAL A 28 23.86 18.53 -78.23
C VAL A 28 23.91 17.73 -79.54
N GLN A 29 23.62 18.35 -80.68
CA GLN A 29 23.63 17.70 -82.01
C GLN A 29 25.06 17.34 -82.46
N GLU A 30 25.75 16.52 -81.69
CA GLU A 30 27.02 15.89 -82.06
C GLU A 30 26.82 14.36 -82.00
N LYS A 31 27.23 13.67 -83.07
CA LYS A 31 27.32 12.21 -83.05
C LYS A 31 28.45 11.83 -82.09
N TYR A 32 28.11 11.40 -80.88
CA TYR A 32 29.07 10.76 -79.99
C TYR A 32 29.39 9.37 -80.52
N THR A 33 30.60 9.20 -81.04
CA THR A 33 31.15 7.86 -81.28
C THR A 33 31.47 7.24 -79.93
N LEU A 34 30.97 6.02 -79.66
CA LEU A 34 31.28 5.28 -78.44
C LEU A 34 32.75 4.80 -78.38
N ASP A 35 33.49 5.05 -79.45
CA ASP A 35 34.93 4.81 -79.60
C ASP A 35 35.69 5.68 -78.59
N GLY A 36 36.05 5.07 -77.45
CA GLY A 36 36.66 5.75 -76.30
C GLY A 36 36.01 5.44 -74.94
N ILE A 37 34.78 4.88 -74.92
CA ILE A 37 34.12 4.38 -73.69
C ILE A 37 34.47 2.90 -73.44
N VAL A 38 34.82 2.18 -74.50
CA VAL A 38 35.30 0.80 -74.43
C VAL A 38 36.69 0.80 -73.81
N ASP A 39 36.77 0.39 -72.55
CA ASP A 39 38.02 0.10 -71.86
C ASP A 39 38.13 -1.42 -71.77
N ASN A 40 39.12 -1.99 -72.49
CA ASN A 40 39.45 -3.43 -72.60
C ASN A 40 39.73 -4.14 -71.26
N LYS A 41 39.40 -3.51 -70.13
CA LYS A 41 39.50 -4.02 -68.78
C LYS A 41 38.14 -4.26 -68.10
N GLN A 42 37.10 -3.48 -68.43
CA GLN A 42 35.82 -3.52 -67.70
C GLN A 42 34.59 -3.35 -68.60
N ILE A 43 34.71 -2.63 -69.72
CA ILE A 43 33.61 -2.37 -70.67
C ILE A 43 34.02 -2.92 -72.02
N PHE A 44 33.39 -4.03 -72.41
CA PHE A 44 33.68 -4.71 -73.67
C PHE A 44 32.55 -4.46 -74.67
N SER A 45 32.91 -4.23 -75.93
CA SER A 45 31.93 -4.27 -77.03
C SER A 45 31.44 -5.69 -77.22
N THR A 46 30.14 -5.87 -77.42
CA THR A 46 29.64 -7.16 -77.95
C THR A 46 30.05 -7.29 -79.41
N ASP A 47 30.30 -8.52 -79.86
CA ASP A 47 30.79 -8.81 -81.23
C ASP A 47 29.89 -8.25 -82.34
N ASP A 48 28.61 -8.03 -82.05
CA ASP A 48 27.63 -7.44 -82.96
C ASP A 48 27.69 -5.90 -83.07
N SER A 49 28.53 -5.25 -82.24
CA SER A 49 28.69 -3.78 -82.18
C SER A 49 27.40 -3.00 -81.87
N LEU A 50 26.35 -3.68 -81.38
CA LEU A 50 25.05 -3.09 -81.07
C LEU A 50 24.84 -2.88 -79.56
N GLY A 51 25.74 -3.40 -78.72
CA GLY A 51 25.67 -3.26 -77.27
C GLY A 51 27.06 -3.22 -76.61
N MET A 52 27.06 -3.02 -75.30
CA MET A 52 28.25 -3.12 -74.45
C MET A 52 27.95 -4.07 -73.29
N GLN A 53 28.96 -4.83 -72.86
CA GLN A 53 28.88 -5.68 -71.68
C GLN A 53 29.84 -5.16 -70.60
N LEU A 54 29.30 -4.94 -69.41
CA LEU A 54 30.07 -4.62 -68.20
C LEU A 54 30.41 -5.94 -67.49
N ILE A 55 31.69 -6.25 -67.36
CA ILE A 55 32.16 -7.46 -66.67
C ILE A 55 32.90 -7.03 -65.40
N PHE A 56 32.35 -7.42 -64.25
CA PHE A 56 33.02 -7.29 -62.96
C PHE A 56 33.73 -8.62 -62.66
N GLU A 57 35.04 -8.68 -62.91
CA GLU A 57 35.83 -9.91 -62.74
C GLU A 57 36.31 -10.14 -61.31
N ASP A 58 36.02 -9.22 -60.40
CA ASP A 58 36.45 -9.29 -59.02
C ASP A 58 35.27 -9.46 -58.05
N THR A 59 35.56 -10.00 -56.88
CA THR A 59 34.59 -10.15 -55.80
C THR A 59 34.12 -8.75 -55.37
N LEU A 60 32.83 -8.45 -55.53
CA LEU A 60 32.25 -7.22 -54.95
C LEU A 60 32.66 -7.14 -53.48
N PRO A 61 33.21 -6.01 -53.00
CA PRO A 61 33.59 -5.88 -51.61
C PRO A 61 32.33 -6.13 -50.79
N LYS A 62 32.40 -7.07 -49.83
CA LYS A 62 31.35 -7.20 -48.82
C LYS A 62 31.35 -5.87 -48.07
N THR A 63 30.41 -5.00 -48.36
CA THR A 63 30.11 -3.87 -47.47
C THR A 63 29.53 -4.47 -46.20
N SER A 64 30.41 -4.88 -45.28
CA SER A 64 30.02 -5.22 -43.93
C SER A 64 29.57 -3.92 -43.27
N ILE A 65 28.33 -3.90 -42.80
CA ILE A 65 27.91 -2.92 -41.81
C ILE A 65 28.84 -3.13 -40.59
N ASP A 66 29.48 -2.06 -40.13
CA ASP A 66 30.33 -2.14 -38.94
C ASP A 66 29.46 -2.61 -37.76
N ALA A 67 29.97 -3.53 -36.95
CA ALA A 67 29.24 -4.06 -35.80
C ALA A 67 28.83 -2.93 -34.84
N SER A 68 29.59 -1.83 -34.81
CA SER A 68 29.27 -0.63 -34.02
C SER A 68 27.92 0.00 -34.37
N TYR A 69 27.39 -0.20 -35.59
CA TYR A 69 26.04 0.30 -35.97
C TYR A 69 24.90 -0.63 -35.50
N LEU A 70 25.23 -1.82 -35.00
CA LEU A 70 24.29 -2.79 -34.43
C LEU A 70 24.51 -2.97 -32.92
N GLU A 71 25.47 -2.25 -32.35
CA GLU A 71 25.75 -2.23 -30.91
C GLU A 71 24.75 -1.31 -30.22
N VAL A 72 24.00 -1.88 -29.27
CA VAL A 72 23.24 -1.12 -28.27
C VAL A 72 24.10 -1.13 -27.01
N ASP A 73 24.44 0.04 -26.49
CA ASP A 73 25.18 0.16 -25.24
C ASP A 73 24.38 -0.50 -24.10
N VAL A 74 24.89 -1.61 -23.57
CA VAL A 74 24.27 -2.32 -22.45
C VAL A 74 24.79 -1.69 -21.16
N GLY A 75 23.88 -1.20 -20.32
CA GLY A 75 24.21 -0.54 -19.05
C GLY A 75 24.23 0.98 -19.11
N ALA A 76 23.64 1.59 -20.16
CA ALA A 76 23.26 3.00 -20.10
C ALA A 76 22.33 3.22 -18.89
N GLU A 77 22.66 4.21 -18.06
CA GLU A 77 21.79 4.65 -16.98
C GLU A 77 20.55 5.27 -17.63
N ILE A 78 19.41 4.59 -17.51
CA ILE A 78 18.15 5.12 -18.02
C ILE A 78 17.76 6.26 -17.07
N GLU A 79 18.04 7.50 -17.48
CA GLU A 79 17.53 8.67 -16.79
C GLU A 79 16.02 8.69 -16.96
N TYR A 80 15.30 8.49 -15.86
CA TYR A 80 13.85 8.64 -15.84
C TYR A 80 13.52 10.13 -16.07
N GLU A 81 12.96 10.46 -17.23
CA GLU A 81 12.43 11.80 -17.58
C GLU A 81 11.15 12.17 -16.78
N GLY A 82 11.02 11.68 -15.56
CA GLY A 82 9.96 12.11 -14.65
C GLY A 82 10.41 13.29 -13.81
N THR A 83 9.50 14.24 -13.61
CA THR A 83 9.71 15.30 -12.61
C THR A 83 9.69 14.66 -11.21
N PRO A 84 10.74 14.81 -10.38
CA PRO A 84 10.70 14.35 -9.00
C PRO A 84 9.49 14.97 -8.28
N GLN A 85 8.57 14.12 -7.84
CA GLN A 85 7.41 14.54 -7.05
C GLN A 85 7.73 14.39 -5.57
N THR A 86 7.36 15.39 -4.78
CA THR A 86 7.49 15.30 -3.32
C THR A 86 6.36 14.41 -2.81
N ALA A 87 6.68 13.48 -1.91
CA ALA A 87 5.65 12.68 -1.25
C ALA A 87 4.68 13.61 -0.49
N PRO A 88 3.37 13.32 -0.48
CA PRO A 88 2.41 14.10 0.29
C PRO A 88 2.78 14.08 1.78
N SER A 89 2.64 15.22 2.45
CA SER A 89 2.90 15.31 3.89
C SER A 89 1.64 14.96 4.68
N LEU A 90 1.69 13.89 5.48
CA LEU A 90 0.66 13.57 6.46
C LEU A 90 1.22 13.71 7.88
N THR A 91 0.43 14.29 8.77
CA THR A 91 0.76 14.32 10.20
C THR A 91 -0.43 13.79 10.98
N VAL A 92 -0.21 12.67 11.68
CA VAL A 92 -1.19 12.07 12.58
C VAL A 92 -0.60 12.11 13.98
N ILE A 93 -1.18 12.94 14.84
CA ILE A 93 -0.84 12.97 16.26
C ILE A 93 -2.14 12.85 17.03
N VAL A 94 -2.19 11.88 17.94
CA VAL A 94 -3.34 11.65 18.82
C VAL A 94 -2.80 11.59 20.25
N ASP A 95 -3.34 12.38 21.17
CA ASP A 95 -3.16 12.18 22.61
C ASP A 95 -4.51 12.46 23.25
N THR A 96 -5.28 11.39 23.50
CA THR A 96 -6.65 11.49 23.98
C THR A 96 -6.81 10.62 25.21
N THR A 97 -7.46 11.18 26.23
CA THR A 97 -7.85 10.46 27.45
C THR A 97 -9.36 10.51 27.58
N ILE A 98 -9.95 9.36 27.91
CA ILE A 98 -11.38 9.17 28.13
C ILE A 98 -11.53 8.60 29.53
N ASP A 99 -12.09 9.37 30.44
CA ASP A 99 -12.40 8.94 31.80
C ASP A 99 -13.92 8.87 31.97
N VAL A 100 -14.40 7.74 32.48
CA VAL A 100 -15.84 7.50 32.66
C VAL A 100 -16.09 6.89 34.04
N THR A 101 -17.10 7.44 34.72
CA THR A 101 -17.63 6.94 35.99
C THR A 101 -19.07 6.51 35.79
N ILE A 102 -19.37 5.27 36.13
CA ILE A 102 -20.68 4.65 35.98
C ILE A 102 -21.21 4.27 37.36
N PRO A 103 -22.14 5.05 37.94
CA PRO A 103 -22.74 4.73 39.23
C PRO A 103 -23.86 3.67 39.10
N PHE A 104 -23.82 2.64 39.95
CA PHE A 104 -24.86 1.61 40.08
C PHE A 104 -25.82 1.94 41.22
N THR A 105 -26.36 3.16 41.20
CA THR A 105 -27.18 3.69 42.30
C THR A 105 -28.51 4.22 41.76
N PRO A 106 -29.65 3.56 42.02
CA PRO A 106 -30.97 4.06 41.60
C PRO A 106 -31.47 5.26 42.46
N GLY A 107 -30.64 5.80 43.36
CA GLY A 107 -31.00 6.86 44.30
C GLY A 107 -31.03 6.36 45.74
N LEU A 108 -32.20 6.45 46.39
CA LEU A 108 -32.39 6.02 47.77
C LEU A 108 -32.59 4.50 47.84
N LEU A 109 -31.69 3.80 48.51
CA LEU A 109 -31.81 2.36 48.77
C LEU A 109 -32.47 2.12 50.13
N THR A 110 -32.98 0.92 50.35
CA THR A 110 -33.58 0.52 51.64
C THR A 110 -32.82 -0.69 52.18
N ASP A 111 -32.43 -0.64 53.45
CA ASP A 111 -31.71 -1.74 54.10
C ASP A 111 -32.65 -2.92 54.43
N ILE A 112 -32.09 -4.02 54.95
CA ILE A 112 -32.86 -5.20 55.38
C ILE A 112 -33.86 -4.91 56.52
N ASN A 113 -33.73 -3.78 57.24
CA ASN A 113 -34.61 -3.35 58.31
C ASN A 113 -35.71 -2.37 57.83
N GLY A 114 -35.74 -2.04 56.54
CA GLY A 114 -36.70 -1.08 55.98
C GLY A 114 -36.30 0.39 56.14
N ILE A 115 -35.05 0.67 56.51
CA ILE A 115 -34.50 2.02 56.70
C ILE A 115 -33.90 2.50 55.37
N PRO A 116 -34.33 3.67 54.85
CA PRO A 116 -33.74 4.23 53.65
C PRO A 116 -32.35 4.83 53.91
N PHE A 117 -31.45 4.69 52.94
CA PHE A 117 -30.10 5.27 52.96
C PHE A 117 -29.64 5.70 51.55
N THR A 118 -28.57 6.48 51.50
CA THR A 118 -27.95 6.98 50.25
C THR A 118 -26.58 6.36 50.02
N ILE A 119 -26.14 6.34 48.76
CA ILE A 119 -24.77 6.00 48.39
C ILE A 119 -23.95 7.28 48.19
N PRO A 120 -22.73 7.40 48.76
CA PRO A 120 -22.12 6.48 49.71
C PRO A 120 -22.79 6.54 51.10
N PRO A 121 -22.91 5.42 51.83
CA PRO A 121 -23.51 5.43 53.16
C PRO A 121 -22.50 5.91 54.23
N THR A 122 -23.00 6.47 55.34
CA THR A 122 -22.16 6.94 56.46
C THR A 122 -21.73 5.81 57.40
N ASP A 123 -22.52 4.75 57.46
CA ASP A 123 -22.31 3.56 58.29
C ASP A 123 -22.63 2.34 57.43
N ASP A 124 -22.05 1.18 57.74
CA ASP A 124 -22.29 -0.06 57.00
C ASP A 124 -23.79 -0.36 56.88
N GLN A 125 -24.24 -0.61 55.65
CA GLN A 125 -25.62 -0.95 55.32
C GLN A 125 -25.69 -2.37 54.77
N GLN A 126 -26.84 -3.02 54.99
CA GLN A 126 -27.09 -4.36 54.50
C GLN A 126 -28.30 -4.38 53.59
N ILE A 127 -28.16 -4.98 52.41
CA ILE A 127 -29.26 -5.22 51.46
C ILE A 127 -29.35 -6.70 51.13
N PHE A 128 -30.51 -7.14 50.65
CA PHE A 128 -30.64 -8.49 50.10
C PHE A 128 -29.96 -8.59 48.74
N ALA A 129 -29.40 -9.75 48.45
CA ALA A 129 -28.81 -10.08 47.15
C ALA A 129 -29.83 -9.96 46.01
N SER A 130 -31.12 -10.22 46.26
CA SER A 130 -32.20 -9.93 45.31
C SER A 130 -32.26 -8.45 44.91
N THR A 131 -32.14 -7.53 45.88
CA THR A 131 -32.11 -6.09 45.61
C THR A 131 -30.92 -5.68 44.76
N TRP A 132 -29.75 -6.30 44.98
CA TRP A 132 -28.58 -6.09 44.14
C TRP A 132 -28.81 -6.60 42.71
N ASN A 133 -29.32 -7.82 42.55
CA ASN A 133 -29.60 -8.40 41.25
C ASN A 133 -30.67 -7.60 40.47
N ASP A 134 -31.67 -7.04 41.14
CA ASP A 134 -32.66 -6.14 40.54
C ASP A 134 -32.02 -4.85 39.99
N ILE A 135 -31.02 -4.30 40.68
CA ILE A 135 -30.25 -3.13 40.22
C ILE A 135 -29.45 -3.49 38.96
N LEU A 136 -28.80 -4.65 38.93
CA LEU A 136 -28.04 -5.11 37.77
C LEU A 136 -28.96 -5.35 36.56
N ALA A 137 -30.14 -5.92 36.77
CA ALA A 137 -31.06 -6.27 35.69
C ALA A 137 -31.62 -5.07 34.92
N VAL A 138 -31.62 -3.88 35.53
CA VAL A 138 -32.10 -2.64 34.88
C VAL A 138 -30.96 -1.81 34.26
N PHE A 139 -29.70 -2.18 34.52
CA PHE A 139 -28.56 -1.43 34.04
C PHE A 139 -28.22 -1.85 32.60
N ASP A 140 -28.17 -0.88 31.68
CA ASP A 140 -27.74 -1.12 30.30
C ASP A 140 -26.21 -1.05 30.23
N THR A 141 -25.57 -2.19 29.98
CA THR A 141 -24.12 -2.29 29.78
C THR A 141 -23.71 -2.08 28.32
N THR A 142 -24.62 -1.67 27.44
CA THR A 142 -24.30 -1.43 26.03
C THR A 142 -23.62 -0.07 25.85
N PHE A 143 -22.36 -0.10 25.44
CA PHE A 143 -21.59 1.12 25.19
C PHE A 143 -21.39 1.40 23.69
N PRO A 144 -21.53 2.66 23.24
CA PRO A 144 -21.24 3.01 21.86
C PRO A 144 -19.74 2.97 21.59
N ALA A 145 -19.38 2.58 20.38
CA ALA A 145 -18.01 2.69 19.90
C ALA A 145 -17.57 4.17 19.87
N VAL A 146 -16.34 4.45 20.30
CA VAL A 146 -15.74 5.77 20.17
C VAL A 146 -14.90 5.79 18.90
N GLU A 147 -15.25 6.64 17.94
CA GLU A 147 -14.53 6.79 16.68
C GLU A 147 -13.65 8.05 16.71
N ILE A 148 -12.38 7.88 16.34
CA ILE A 148 -11.43 8.99 16.18
C ILE A 148 -11.16 9.13 14.68
N PRO A 149 -11.59 10.24 14.06
CA PRO A 149 -11.35 10.47 12.64
C PRO A 149 -9.86 10.70 12.39
N LEU A 150 -9.36 10.16 11.28
CA LEU A 150 -8.00 10.35 10.83
C LEU A 150 -7.97 11.29 9.61
N PRO A 151 -6.91 12.09 9.46
CA PRO A 151 -6.71 12.84 8.22
C PRO A 151 -6.44 11.86 7.06
N SER A 152 -7.04 12.12 5.90
CA SER A 152 -6.81 11.36 4.67
C SER A 152 -5.66 11.95 3.86
N ILE A 153 -4.98 11.11 3.08
CA ILE A 153 -4.01 11.57 2.07
C ILE A 153 -4.78 12.10 0.86
N ASP A 154 -4.32 13.22 0.29
CA ASP A 154 -4.88 13.75 -0.96
C ASP A 154 -4.37 12.93 -2.14
N GLU A 155 -5.27 12.16 -2.76
CA GLU A 155 -4.94 11.30 -3.90
C GLU A 155 -4.44 12.09 -5.12
N SER A 156 -4.77 13.38 -5.24
CA SER A 156 -4.28 14.23 -6.35
C SER A 156 -2.80 14.56 -6.25
N GLU A 157 -2.21 14.40 -5.06
CA GLU A 157 -0.77 14.58 -4.82
C GLU A 157 0.02 13.27 -5.02
N LEU A 158 -0.65 12.16 -5.35
CA LEU A 158 0.00 10.88 -5.59
C LEU A 158 0.48 10.76 -7.05
N PRO A 159 1.66 10.16 -7.28
CA PRO A 159 2.09 9.80 -8.63
C PRO A 159 1.12 8.84 -9.32
N GLU A 160 1.04 8.91 -10.66
CA GLU A 160 0.10 8.10 -11.46
C GLU A 160 0.27 6.57 -11.33
N PHE A 161 1.44 6.11 -10.92
CA PHE A 161 1.70 4.68 -10.72
C PHE A 161 1.13 4.14 -9.39
N ILE A 162 0.73 5.01 -8.45
CA ILE A 162 0.07 4.62 -7.20
C ILE A 162 -1.43 4.51 -7.46
N THR A 163 -2.01 3.34 -7.18
CA THR A 163 -3.44 3.08 -7.38
C THR A 163 -4.27 3.29 -6.13
N GLU A 164 -3.71 3.01 -4.95
CA GLU A 164 -4.42 3.09 -3.68
C GLU A 164 -3.44 3.32 -2.52
N VAL A 165 -3.89 4.01 -1.48
CA VAL A 165 -3.21 4.08 -0.18
C VAL A 165 -3.91 3.13 0.79
N SER A 166 -3.26 2.01 1.14
CA SER A 166 -3.80 0.99 2.04
C SER A 166 -3.75 1.39 3.53
N GLY A 167 -2.97 2.42 3.87
CA GLY A 167 -2.84 2.94 5.22
C GLY A 167 -1.49 3.59 5.48
N VAL A 168 -1.22 3.92 6.73
CA VAL A 168 0.04 4.52 7.19
C VAL A 168 0.61 3.76 8.39
N MET A 169 1.93 3.64 8.45
CA MET A 169 2.62 2.98 9.56
C MET A 169 2.78 3.96 10.72
N ILE A 170 2.35 3.55 11.91
CA ILE A 170 2.57 4.30 13.14
C ILE A 170 4.07 4.34 13.39
N GLN A 171 4.56 5.54 13.74
CA GLN A 171 5.97 5.76 14.01
C GLN A 171 6.52 4.74 15.00
N ALA A 172 7.69 4.20 14.69
CA ALA A 172 8.37 3.21 15.52
C ALA A 172 8.59 3.74 16.94
N ASP A 173 8.46 2.89 17.94
CA ASP A 173 8.60 3.31 19.33
C ASP A 173 10.04 3.76 19.62
N GLY A 174 10.21 5.05 19.92
CA GLY A 174 11.48 5.64 20.33
C GLY A 174 11.67 5.63 21.85
N SER A 175 12.87 5.99 22.32
CA SER A 175 13.20 6.04 23.75
C SER A 175 12.45 7.13 24.55
N SER A 176 11.74 8.05 23.88
CA SER A 176 11.04 9.18 24.52
C SER A 176 9.65 9.50 23.94
N ASP A 177 9.32 8.95 22.77
CA ASP A 177 8.03 9.13 22.12
C ASP A 177 7.61 7.76 21.57
N SER A 178 6.59 7.18 22.20
CA SER A 178 6.07 5.86 21.85
C SER A 178 4.56 5.96 21.72
N SER A 179 4.03 5.26 20.73
CA SER A 179 2.59 5.19 20.51
C SER A 179 2.04 4.05 21.34
N PHE A 180 0.98 4.28 22.10
CA PHE A 180 0.40 3.26 22.97
C PHE A 180 -1.11 3.39 23.14
N PHE A 181 -1.71 2.24 23.46
CA PHE A 181 -3.07 2.12 23.96
C PHE A 181 -3.03 1.67 25.41
N PHE A 182 -3.61 2.45 26.30
CA PHE A 182 -3.78 2.13 27.71
C PHE A 182 -5.26 2.05 28.04
N SER A 183 -5.62 1.06 28.85
CA SER A 183 -6.94 1.00 29.47
C SER A 183 -6.84 0.58 30.93
N SER A 184 -7.81 1.02 31.72
CA SER A 184 -8.02 0.56 33.08
C SER A 184 -9.48 0.55 33.45
N ILE A 185 -9.86 -0.36 34.34
CA ILE A 185 -11.19 -0.46 34.94
C ILE A 185 -11.04 -0.77 36.42
N THR A 186 -11.78 -0.05 37.24
CA THR A 186 -11.78 -0.17 38.70
C THR A 186 -13.18 -0.51 39.15
N ASN A 187 -13.27 -1.57 39.95
CA ASN A 187 -14.47 -1.90 40.70
C ASN A 187 -14.44 -1.12 42.01
N ASP A 188 -15.18 -0.01 42.09
CA ASP A 188 -15.11 0.93 43.21
C ASP A 188 -16.34 0.73 44.12
N GLY A 189 -16.19 -0.22 45.05
CA GLY A 189 -17.21 -0.53 46.04
C GLY A 189 -18.35 -1.43 45.56
N MET A 190 -18.36 -2.01 44.35
CA MET A 190 -19.46 -2.90 43.92
C MET A 190 -19.59 -4.13 44.84
N LEU A 191 -20.79 -4.74 44.85
CA LEU A 191 -21.07 -5.89 45.72
C LEU A 191 -20.68 -7.24 45.11
N THR A 192 -20.41 -7.26 43.82
CA THR A 192 -19.95 -8.41 43.05
C THR A 192 -18.86 -7.99 42.08
N ASP A 193 -18.19 -8.99 41.48
CA ASP A 193 -17.10 -8.76 40.53
C ASP A 193 -17.64 -8.17 39.22
N ILE A 194 -16.85 -7.27 38.63
CA ILE A 194 -17.00 -6.93 37.20
C ILE A 194 -16.46 -8.13 36.43
N THR A 195 -17.15 -8.55 35.37
CA THR A 195 -16.77 -9.70 34.55
C THR A 195 -16.65 -9.32 33.08
N ASN A 196 -15.87 -10.10 32.33
CA ASN A 196 -15.71 -9.94 30.88
C ASN A 196 -15.33 -8.52 30.44
N ALA A 197 -14.51 -7.82 31.24
CA ALA A 197 -14.07 -6.49 30.89
C ALA A 197 -13.16 -6.56 29.66
N ARG A 198 -13.50 -5.80 28.61
CA ARG A 198 -12.77 -5.75 27.36
C ARG A 198 -12.58 -4.31 26.89
N PHE A 199 -11.37 -4.01 26.42
CA PHE A 199 -11.03 -2.76 25.76
C PHE A 199 -10.24 -3.08 24.50
N SER A 200 -10.81 -2.78 23.34
CA SER A 200 -10.20 -3.06 22.04
C SER A 200 -10.05 -1.78 21.23
N MET A 201 -8.87 -1.57 20.68
CA MET A 201 -8.59 -0.53 19.71
C MET A 201 -8.44 -1.19 18.34
N ILE A 202 -9.27 -0.76 17.40
CA ILE A 202 -9.33 -1.33 16.05
C ILE A 202 -9.16 -0.24 14.98
N THR A 203 -8.72 -0.63 13.79
CA THR A 203 -8.55 0.28 12.65
C THR A 203 -9.09 -0.29 11.33
N GLY A 204 -9.47 0.59 10.41
CA GLY A 204 -9.94 0.23 9.07
C GLY A 204 -11.46 0.16 8.95
N SER A 205 -11.96 -0.68 8.04
CA SER A 205 -13.40 -0.84 7.77
C SER A 205 -14.14 -1.46 8.96
N SER A 206 -15.39 -1.06 9.17
CA SER A 206 -16.27 -1.66 10.19
C SER A 206 -16.64 -3.12 9.90
N VAL A 207 -16.44 -3.60 8.67
CA VAL A 207 -16.78 -4.98 8.25
C VAL A 207 -15.64 -5.96 8.51
N SER A 208 -14.39 -5.51 8.37
CA SER A 208 -13.19 -6.33 8.57
C SER A 208 -12.08 -5.45 9.16
N PRO A 209 -12.21 -5.06 10.43
CA PRO A 209 -11.22 -4.21 11.08
C PRO A 209 -9.97 -5.00 11.46
N ASP A 210 -8.83 -4.32 11.50
CA ASP A 210 -7.61 -4.84 12.11
C ASP A 210 -7.59 -4.45 13.60
N THR A 211 -7.05 -5.33 14.45
CA THR A 211 -6.91 -5.06 15.89
C THR A 211 -5.53 -4.48 16.17
N LEU A 212 -5.48 -3.28 16.75
CA LEU A 212 -4.23 -2.63 17.18
C LEU A 212 -3.85 -3.04 18.60
N ALA A 213 -4.84 -3.15 19.48
CA ALA A 213 -4.67 -3.61 20.85
C ALA A 213 -5.97 -4.23 21.37
N ASP A 214 -5.85 -5.24 22.24
CA ASP A 214 -6.98 -5.90 22.89
C ASP A 214 -6.59 -6.23 24.33
N HIS A 215 -7.34 -5.68 25.29
CA HIS A 215 -7.14 -5.89 26.71
C HIS A 215 -8.39 -6.55 27.28
N GLU A 216 -8.23 -7.79 27.76
CA GLU A 216 -9.33 -8.58 28.33
C GLU A 216 -9.02 -8.95 29.78
N GLN A 217 -10.04 -8.93 30.63
CA GLN A 217 -9.96 -9.40 32.02
C GLN A 217 -11.25 -10.13 32.39
N SER A 218 -11.10 -11.36 32.86
CA SER A 218 -12.24 -12.23 33.18
C SER A 218 -13.03 -11.74 34.39
N ALA A 219 -12.34 -11.27 35.43
CA ALA A 219 -12.95 -10.76 36.64
C ALA A 219 -12.12 -9.64 37.29
N VAL A 220 -12.79 -8.60 37.78
CA VAL A 220 -12.21 -7.54 38.62
C VAL A 220 -12.97 -7.51 39.93
N ALA A 221 -12.30 -8.02 40.97
CA ALA A 221 -12.85 -8.10 42.32
C ALA A 221 -13.15 -6.70 42.89
N LYS A 222 -14.02 -6.67 43.90
CA LYS A 222 -14.32 -5.44 44.66
C LYS A 222 -13.03 -4.71 45.07
N ASP A 223 -13.03 -3.39 44.90
CA ASP A 223 -11.95 -2.45 45.24
C ASP A 223 -10.62 -2.75 44.54
N SER A 224 -10.66 -3.53 43.46
CA SER A 224 -9.51 -3.87 42.65
C SER A 224 -9.53 -3.12 41.32
N ILE A 225 -8.33 -2.98 40.75
CA ILE A 225 -8.10 -2.35 39.44
C ILE A 225 -7.48 -3.36 38.48
N PHE A 226 -8.01 -3.39 37.27
CA PHE A 226 -7.32 -3.95 36.11
C PHE A 226 -6.79 -2.79 35.26
N SER A 227 -5.54 -2.90 34.81
CA SER A 227 -4.93 -1.92 33.90
C SER A 227 -3.96 -2.62 32.97
N SER A 228 -3.94 -2.22 31.71
CA SER A 228 -3.07 -2.77 30.68
C SER A 228 -2.61 -1.68 29.72
N SER A 229 -1.41 -1.87 29.17
CA SER A 229 -0.83 -1.00 28.15
C SER A 229 -0.23 -1.84 27.04
N THR A 230 -0.56 -1.51 25.79
CA THR A 230 0.02 -2.12 24.60
C THR A 230 0.70 -1.04 23.77
N SER A 231 1.95 -1.26 23.38
CA SER A 231 2.61 -0.40 22.40
C SER A 231 2.08 -0.70 21.00
N ILE A 232 1.82 0.37 20.23
CA ILE A 232 1.23 0.29 18.89
C ILE A 232 2.15 0.88 17.82
N GLY A 233 3.42 1.17 18.15
CA GLY A 233 4.45 1.49 17.15
C GLY A 233 4.61 0.35 16.13
N ASP A 234 5.03 0.71 14.92
CA ASP A 234 5.20 -0.22 13.78
C ASP A 234 3.93 -0.95 13.34
N GLN A 235 2.75 -0.57 13.83
CA GLN A 235 1.49 -1.12 13.38
C GLN A 235 0.89 -0.28 12.24
N LYS A 236 0.14 -0.93 11.35
CA LYS A 236 -0.54 -0.26 10.24
C LYS A 236 -1.84 0.38 10.71
N LEU A 237 -1.94 1.68 10.55
CA LEU A 237 -3.14 2.47 10.72
C LEU A 237 -3.88 2.62 9.38
N LYS A 238 -5.15 2.26 9.36
CA LYS A 238 -6.03 2.39 8.19
C LYS A 238 -6.96 3.60 8.37
N ASP A 239 -8.00 3.70 7.56
CA ASP A 239 -8.87 4.88 7.38
C ASP A 239 -9.53 5.46 8.65
N ALA A 240 -9.69 4.69 9.72
CA ALA A 240 -10.31 5.13 10.96
C ALA A 240 -9.76 4.39 12.17
N ILE A 241 -9.88 5.00 13.36
CA ILE A 241 -9.67 4.33 14.66
C ILE A 241 -11.03 4.20 15.35
N ARG A 242 -11.33 3.02 15.88
CA ARG A 242 -12.48 2.82 16.77
C ARG A 242 -12.05 2.14 18.05
N ILE A 243 -12.65 2.58 19.15
CA ILE A 243 -12.45 2.01 20.47
C ILE A 243 -13.75 1.33 20.85
N LEU A 244 -13.64 0.05 21.17
CA LEU A 244 -14.71 -0.77 21.71
C LEU A 244 -14.39 -1.03 23.16
N PHE A 245 -15.36 -0.84 24.04
CA PHE A 245 -15.24 -1.22 25.44
C PHE A 245 -16.53 -1.86 25.90
N ASP A 246 -16.41 -2.88 26.73
CA ASP A 246 -17.54 -3.65 27.23
C ASP A 246 -17.19 -4.26 28.59
N PHE A 247 -18.19 -4.46 29.43
CA PHE A 247 -18.08 -5.21 30.68
C PHE A 247 -19.45 -5.65 31.18
N ASP A 248 -19.45 -6.75 31.91
CA ASP A 248 -20.59 -7.25 32.66
C ASP A 248 -20.37 -7.07 34.17
N VAL A 249 -21.42 -7.25 34.95
CA VAL A 249 -21.33 -7.37 36.41
C VAL A 249 -21.98 -8.68 36.84
N ALA A 250 -21.25 -9.49 37.61
CA ALA A 250 -21.77 -10.78 38.05
C ALA A 250 -22.97 -10.60 38.99
N ALA A 251 -24.06 -11.32 38.74
CA ALA A 251 -25.15 -11.42 39.71
C ALA A 251 -24.73 -12.27 40.92
N HIS A 252 -25.29 -11.98 42.09
CA HIS A 252 -25.10 -12.81 43.27
C HIS A 252 -25.93 -14.10 43.14
N THR A 253 -25.33 -15.26 43.43
CA THR A 253 -25.93 -16.57 43.12
C THR A 253 -27.10 -16.97 44.02
N ASN A 254 -27.10 -16.51 45.28
CA ASN A 254 -28.19 -16.75 46.23
C ASN A 254 -28.88 -15.42 46.58
N GLU A 255 -30.14 -15.29 46.16
CA GLU A 255 -30.94 -14.06 46.31
C GLU A 255 -31.32 -13.73 47.76
N THR A 256 -31.25 -14.71 48.66
CA THR A 256 -31.59 -14.54 50.09
C THR A 256 -30.41 -14.10 50.94
N ASP A 257 -29.21 -14.09 50.38
CA ASP A 257 -28.02 -13.65 51.09
C ASP A 257 -28.07 -12.15 51.37
N THR A 258 -27.40 -11.76 52.44
CA THR A 258 -27.26 -10.36 52.82
C THR A 258 -25.90 -9.86 52.38
N LEU A 259 -25.88 -8.79 51.60
CA LEU A 259 -24.68 -8.13 51.11
C LEU A 259 -24.45 -6.85 51.91
N THR A 260 -23.20 -6.61 52.30
CA THR A 260 -22.81 -5.41 53.04
C THR A 260 -22.24 -4.37 52.09
N ILE A 261 -22.84 -3.17 52.10
CA ILE A 261 -22.27 -1.96 51.54
C ILE A 261 -21.54 -1.26 52.67
N ASN A 262 -20.22 -1.14 52.58
CA ASN A 262 -19.44 -0.53 53.64
C ASN A 262 -19.64 0.98 53.65
N ALA A 263 -19.44 1.61 54.81
CA ALA A 263 -19.39 3.06 54.93
C ALA A 263 -18.38 3.64 53.92
N GLY A 264 -18.84 4.57 53.08
CA GLY A 264 -18.02 5.22 52.05
C GLY A 264 -18.00 4.53 50.68
N ASP A 265 -18.55 3.32 50.52
CA ASP A 265 -18.60 2.64 49.21
C ASP A 265 -19.38 3.47 48.18
N LEU A 266 -18.80 3.69 47.01
CA LEU A 266 -19.40 4.50 45.94
C LEU A 266 -20.30 3.69 44.99
N ILE A 267 -20.19 2.36 44.99
CA ILE A 267 -20.99 1.44 44.16
C ILE A 267 -20.95 1.89 42.69
N GLN A 268 -19.74 1.98 42.16
CA GLN A 268 -19.52 2.48 40.80
C GLN A 268 -18.41 1.71 40.09
N VAL A 269 -18.43 1.81 38.77
CA VAL A 269 -17.36 1.35 37.90
C VAL A 269 -16.68 2.56 37.30
N ASN A 270 -15.37 2.65 37.46
CA ASN A 270 -14.55 3.69 36.84
C ASN A 270 -13.68 3.07 35.77
N PHE A 271 -13.63 3.65 34.58
CA PHE A 271 -12.63 3.25 33.59
C PHE A 271 -11.96 4.46 32.96
N ALA A 272 -10.72 4.24 32.55
CA ALA A 272 -9.90 5.22 31.86
C ALA A 272 -9.28 4.58 30.62
N ILE A 273 -9.34 5.28 29.50
CA ILE A 273 -8.70 4.89 28.24
C ILE A 273 -7.78 6.02 27.84
N ARG A 274 -6.53 5.72 27.52
CA ARG A 274 -5.59 6.69 26.96
C ARG A 274 -5.00 6.16 25.67
N ILE A 275 -5.05 6.99 24.64
CA ILE A 275 -4.44 6.72 23.34
C ILE A 275 -3.38 7.76 23.11
N ARG A 276 -2.21 7.29 22.68
CA ARG A 276 -1.17 8.15 22.13
C ARG A 276 -0.69 7.59 20.79
N ILE A 277 -0.72 8.42 19.76
CA ILE A 277 -0.04 8.22 18.48
C ILE A 277 0.92 9.39 18.34
N ALA A 278 2.22 9.12 18.44
CA ALA A 278 3.26 10.14 18.40
C ALA A 278 3.48 10.71 17.00
N GLY A 279 3.24 9.89 15.98
CA GLY A 279 3.47 10.21 14.58
C GLY A 279 3.20 9.01 13.67
N VAL A 280 3.41 9.24 12.38
CA VAL A 280 3.41 8.22 11.32
C VAL A 280 4.65 8.42 10.46
N ASP A 281 5.25 7.32 9.99
CA ASP A 281 6.54 7.36 9.27
C ASP A 281 6.38 7.06 7.77
N GLU A 282 5.58 6.05 7.43
CA GLU A 282 5.50 5.51 6.06
C GLU A 282 4.05 5.33 5.62
N ALA A 283 3.78 5.52 4.32
CA ALA A 283 2.51 5.14 3.72
C ALA A 283 2.65 3.78 3.02
N VAL A 284 1.67 2.90 3.23
CA VAL A 284 1.58 1.62 2.53
C VAL A 284 0.68 1.82 1.33
N VAL A 285 1.23 1.65 0.13
CA VAL A 285 0.54 1.92 -1.13
C VAL A 285 0.49 0.69 -2.02
N GLU A 286 -0.55 0.62 -2.84
CA GLU A 286 -0.63 -0.31 -3.96
C GLU A 286 -0.20 0.40 -5.25
N ILE A 287 0.56 -0.30 -6.08
CA ILE A 287 1.13 0.21 -7.31
C ILE A 287 0.66 -0.64 -8.50
N ALA A 288 0.23 0.02 -9.56
CA ALA A 288 -0.08 -0.65 -10.83
C ALA A 288 1.21 -1.02 -11.56
N GLU A 289 1.08 -1.97 -12.49
CA GLU A 289 2.08 -2.17 -13.53
C GLU A 289 2.20 -0.86 -14.33
N TYR A 290 3.38 -0.24 -14.27
CA TYR A 290 3.69 1.00 -14.95
C TYR A 290 4.83 0.75 -15.93
N ASP A 291 4.54 0.93 -17.21
CA ASP A 291 5.54 0.85 -18.26
C ASP A 291 6.49 2.05 -18.12
N MET A 292 7.72 1.79 -17.70
CA MET A 292 8.75 2.83 -17.68
C MET A 292 8.99 3.31 -19.12
N PRO A 293 8.84 4.62 -19.42
CA PRO A 293 9.16 5.15 -20.73
C PRO A 293 10.67 5.04 -20.93
N THR A 294 11.10 3.99 -21.62
CA THR A 294 12.46 3.84 -22.09
C THR A 294 12.47 4.22 -23.56
N GLU A 295 12.56 5.53 -23.83
CA GLU A 295 12.87 5.97 -25.19
C GLU A 295 14.33 5.62 -25.46
N LEU A 296 14.55 4.51 -26.18
CA LEU A 296 15.86 4.20 -26.74
C LEU A 296 16.07 5.10 -27.97
N ASP A 297 17.25 5.72 -28.05
CA ASP A 297 17.63 6.50 -29.22
C ASP A 297 17.48 5.66 -30.50
N PRO A 298 16.91 6.23 -31.58
CA PRO A 298 16.74 5.50 -32.82
C PRO A 298 18.09 5.17 -33.44
N VAL A 299 18.25 3.91 -33.90
CA VAL A 299 19.45 3.47 -34.63
C VAL A 299 19.63 4.33 -35.88
N THR A 300 20.70 5.12 -35.93
CA THR A 300 21.03 5.94 -37.09
C THR A 300 21.79 5.12 -38.13
N PHE A 301 21.18 4.92 -39.30
CA PHE A 301 21.88 4.35 -40.45
C PHE A 301 22.51 5.44 -41.31
N PRO A 302 23.69 5.21 -41.92
CA PRO A 302 24.29 6.15 -42.83
C PRO A 302 23.40 6.37 -44.07
N SER A 303 23.11 7.63 -44.40
CA SER A 303 22.24 8.02 -45.52
C SER A 303 22.90 7.92 -46.90
N THR A 304 24.18 7.54 -46.96
CA THR A 304 24.96 7.55 -48.19
C THR A 304 25.89 6.34 -48.23
N VAL A 305 25.58 5.40 -49.13
CA VAL A 305 26.48 4.29 -49.47
C VAL A 305 27.29 4.74 -50.68
N GLU A 306 28.55 5.12 -50.46
CA GLU A 306 29.50 5.38 -51.54
C GLU A 306 30.18 4.07 -51.95
N ILE A 307 30.00 3.66 -53.20
CA ILE A 307 30.66 2.49 -53.77
C ILE A 307 32.01 2.93 -54.34
N TYR A 308 33.10 2.51 -53.70
CA TYR A 308 34.45 2.71 -54.23
C TYR A 308 34.84 1.50 -55.09
N SER A 309 35.08 1.74 -56.38
CA SER A 309 35.78 0.79 -57.24
C SER A 309 37.29 0.96 -56.99
N GLY A 310 37.96 -0.11 -56.54
CA GLY A 310 39.40 -0.12 -56.26
C GLY A 310 40.26 -0.05 -57.53
N ILE A 311 41.45 0.53 -57.40
CA ILE A 311 42.48 0.70 -58.45
C ILE A 311 43.11 -0.64 -58.83
#